data_AF-A0A562Q0N7-F1
#
_entry.id   AF-A0A562Q0N7-F1
#
_cell.length_a   1.000
_cell.length_b   1.000
_cell.length_c   1.000
_cell.angle_alpha   90.00
_cell.angle_beta   90.00
_cell.angle_gamma   90.00
#
_symmetry.space_group_name_H-M   'P 1'
#
loop_
_entity.id
_entity.type
_entity.pdbx_description
1 polymer ?
#
loop_
_entity_poly.entity_id
_entity_poly.type
_entity_poly.pdbx_seq_one_letter_code
_entity_poly.pdbx_strand_id
1 'polypeptide(L)'
;MKRLICVSVMLLGGWSAPFAGADTSTGGTQSDITIGEPLVTARAKLLKHGWKPTRRHADDGYEYSGAEVELIRRRIFEVDSCSSDSSRCILFYAKRGKCLRMDTIGEKVGYMVVTRWAEECPDAPPRPSGANSE
;
A
#
# COMPACT_ATOMS: atom_id res chain seq x y z
N MET A 1 -7.40 -35.71 -41.17
CA MET A 1 -8.78 -36.20 -41.37
C MET A 1 -9.39 -36.38 -39.98
N LYS A 2 -10.45 -35.74 -39.50
CA LYS A 2 -11.52 -34.88 -40.01
C LYS A 2 -11.80 -33.81 -38.93
N ARG A 3 -12.35 -32.68 -39.37
CA ARG A 3 -12.77 -31.53 -38.57
C ARG A 3 -13.96 -31.88 -37.67
N LEU A 4 -14.06 -31.24 -36.51
CA LEU A 4 -15.35 -30.92 -35.90
C LEU A 4 -15.29 -29.47 -35.41
N ILE A 5 -15.99 -28.63 -36.14
CA ILE A 5 -16.27 -27.23 -35.82
C ILE A 5 -17.63 -27.27 -35.11
N CYS A 6 -17.68 -26.94 -33.83
CA CYS A 6 -18.94 -26.64 -33.15
C CYS A 6 -19.29 -25.18 -33.42
N VAL A 7 -20.19 -24.94 -34.37
CA VAL A 7 -20.91 -23.67 -34.51
C VAL A 7 -22.04 -23.69 -33.50
N SER A 8 -21.89 -22.94 -32.42
CA SER A 8 -22.98 -22.72 -31.46
C SER A 8 -23.69 -21.42 -31.79
N VAL A 9 -24.95 -21.61 -32.16
CA VAL A 9 -25.98 -20.64 -32.52
C VAL A 9 -26.11 -19.53 -31.47
N MET A 10 -26.05 -18.28 -31.94
CA MET A 10 -26.52 -17.12 -31.18
C MET A 10 -28.04 -17.19 -31.07
N LEU A 11 -28.56 -17.45 -29.88
CA LEU A 11 -29.96 -17.25 -29.52
C LEU A 11 -30.11 -15.89 -28.85
N LEU A 12 -30.88 -15.02 -29.50
CA LEU A 12 -31.42 -13.78 -28.95
C LEU A 12 -32.35 -14.15 -27.77
N GLY A 13 -31.93 -13.83 -26.56
CA GLY A 13 -32.72 -13.97 -25.34
C GLY A 13 -32.26 -12.95 -24.32
N GLY A 14 -33.05 -11.89 -24.14
CA GLY A 14 -32.84 -10.90 -23.09
C GLY A 14 -32.99 -11.55 -21.72
N TRP A 15 -31.91 -11.54 -20.95
CA TRP A 15 -31.93 -11.88 -19.54
C TRP A 15 -31.46 -10.64 -18.78
N SER A 16 -32.41 -9.90 -18.21
CA SER A 16 -32.10 -8.89 -17.20
C SER A 16 -31.57 -9.64 -15.97
N ALA A 17 -30.26 -9.74 -15.84
CA ALA A 17 -29.63 -10.20 -14.61
C ALA A 17 -29.80 -9.09 -13.56
N PRO A 18 -30.36 -9.38 -12.36
CA PRO A 18 -30.07 -8.53 -11.22
C PRO A 18 -28.57 -8.65 -10.98
N PHE A 19 -27.84 -7.55 -11.17
CA PHE A 19 -26.48 -7.40 -10.70
C PHE A 19 -26.52 -7.49 -9.18
N ALA A 20 -26.39 -8.72 -8.68
CA ALA A 20 -25.98 -8.97 -7.31
C ALA A 20 -24.55 -8.44 -7.19
N GLY A 21 -24.43 -7.14 -6.92
CA GLY A 21 -23.22 -6.53 -6.38
C GLY A 21 -23.00 -7.10 -4.99
N ALA A 22 -22.52 -8.34 -4.93
CA ALA A 22 -21.85 -8.85 -3.76
C ALA A 22 -20.49 -8.15 -3.70
N ASP A 23 -20.48 -6.90 -3.23
CA ASP A 23 -19.29 -6.34 -2.60
C ASP A 23 -19.15 -6.98 -1.23
N THR A 24 -18.87 -8.28 -1.24
CA THR A 24 -18.18 -8.90 -0.12
C THR A 24 -16.74 -8.44 -0.25
N SER A 25 -16.49 -7.22 0.23
CA SER A 25 -15.21 -6.80 0.76
C SER A 25 -14.90 -7.71 1.96
N THR A 26 -14.62 -8.98 1.68
CA THR A 26 -13.91 -9.86 2.59
C THR A 26 -12.48 -9.32 2.60
N GLY A 27 -12.27 -8.31 3.47
CA GLY A 27 -10.96 -7.78 3.81
C GLY A 27 -10.14 -8.87 4.51
N GLY A 28 -9.64 -9.82 3.73
CA GLY A 28 -8.70 -10.81 4.21
C GLY A 28 -7.38 -10.13 4.51
N THR A 29 -7.03 -10.00 5.80
CA THR A 29 -5.68 -10.14 6.38
C THR A 29 -4.48 -9.95 5.44
N GLN A 30 -4.44 -8.87 4.65
CA GLN A 30 -3.59 -8.85 3.45
C GLN A 30 -2.13 -8.52 3.74
N SER A 31 -1.83 -7.98 4.91
CA SER A 31 -0.53 -7.42 5.28
C SER A 31 0.07 -7.99 6.58
N ASP A 32 -0.71 -8.67 7.43
CA ASP A 32 -0.29 -9.19 8.76
C ASP A 32 0.53 -8.20 9.62
N ILE A 33 0.29 -6.90 9.43
CA ILE A 33 0.98 -5.86 10.18
C ILE A 33 0.25 -5.61 11.50
N THR A 34 1.00 -5.66 12.59
CA THR A 34 0.51 -5.36 13.95
C THR A 34 0.94 -3.95 14.35
N ILE A 35 0.00 -3.14 14.82
CA ILE A 35 0.33 -1.83 15.43
C ILE A 35 1.23 -2.06 16.65
N GLY A 36 2.29 -1.25 16.78
CA GLY A 36 3.29 -1.33 17.84
C GLY A 36 4.47 -2.25 17.52
N GLU A 37 4.43 -3.03 16.42
CA GLU A 37 5.56 -3.87 16.06
C GLU A 37 6.72 -3.06 15.44
N PRO A 38 7.97 -3.54 15.54
CA PRO A 38 9.11 -2.84 14.95
C PRO A 38 9.01 -2.75 13.42
N LEU A 39 9.47 -1.63 12.84
CA LEU A 39 9.51 -1.38 11.39
C LEU A 39 10.16 -2.54 10.62
N VAL A 40 11.30 -3.03 11.11
CA VAL A 40 12.05 -4.12 10.44
C VAL A 40 11.22 -5.41 10.40
N THR A 41 10.48 -5.70 11.47
CA THR A 41 9.59 -6.87 11.56
C THR A 41 8.41 -6.74 10.61
N ALA A 42 7.70 -5.60 10.63
CA ALA A 42 6.58 -5.34 9.73
C ALA A 42 6.99 -5.41 8.27
N ARG A 43 8.14 -4.81 7.93
CA ARG A 43 8.73 -4.88 6.58
C ARG A 43 9.00 -6.32 6.17
N ALA A 44 9.62 -7.13 7.03
CA ALA A 44 9.90 -8.53 6.72
C ALA A 44 8.62 -9.33 6.43
N LYS A 45 7.56 -9.10 7.21
CA LYS A 45 6.24 -9.70 6.96
C LYS A 45 5.67 -9.27 5.61
N LEU A 46 5.69 -7.98 5.30
CA LEU A 46 5.22 -7.46 4.02
C LEU A 46 5.93 -8.13 2.84
N LEU A 47 7.27 -8.19 2.87
CA LEU A 47 8.06 -8.86 1.85
C LEU A 47 7.71 -10.34 1.71
N LYS A 48 7.58 -11.05 2.85
CA LYS A 48 7.17 -12.47 2.88
C LYS A 48 5.78 -12.68 2.26
N HIS A 49 4.86 -11.74 2.44
CA HIS A 49 3.53 -11.78 1.86
C HIS A 49 3.46 -11.24 0.42
N GLY A 50 4.61 -10.96 -0.20
CA GLY A 50 4.70 -10.57 -1.62
C GLY A 50 4.36 -9.10 -1.89
N TRP A 51 4.37 -8.26 -0.86
CA TRP A 51 4.39 -6.81 -1.04
C TRP A 51 5.78 -6.37 -1.50
N LYS A 52 5.82 -5.45 -2.46
CA LYS A 52 7.06 -4.90 -3.01
C LYS A 52 7.28 -3.48 -2.47
N PRO A 53 8.48 -3.14 -1.95
CA PRO A 53 8.83 -1.77 -1.61
C PRO A 53 8.66 -0.86 -2.82
N THR A 54 7.96 0.26 -2.65
CA THR A 54 7.80 1.26 -3.71
C THR A 54 8.89 2.29 -3.55
N ARG A 55 9.95 2.23 -4.37
CA ARG A 55 11.05 3.21 -4.31
C ARG A 55 10.48 4.62 -4.48
N ARG A 56 10.76 5.49 -3.52
CA ARG A 56 10.44 6.92 -3.56
C ARG A 56 11.68 7.71 -3.92
N HIS A 57 11.47 8.94 -4.40
CA HIS A 57 12.53 9.91 -4.63
C HIS A 57 13.68 9.40 -5.50
N ALA A 58 13.35 8.66 -6.56
CA ALA A 58 14.34 8.10 -7.45
C ALA A 58 15.02 9.18 -8.31
N ASP A 59 14.26 10.16 -8.79
CA ASP A 59 14.65 11.08 -9.85
C ASP A 59 14.09 12.51 -9.66
N ASP A 60 13.72 12.91 -8.44
CA ASP A 60 13.06 14.19 -8.14
C ASP A 60 13.92 15.19 -7.35
N GLY A 61 15.17 14.83 -7.04
CA GLY A 61 16.09 15.69 -6.29
C GLY A 61 15.75 15.86 -4.81
N TYR A 62 14.90 15.00 -4.23
CA TYR A 62 14.57 15.06 -2.82
C TYR A 62 15.81 14.87 -1.93
N GLU A 63 15.98 15.77 -0.96
CA GLU A 63 17.08 15.72 0.00
C GLU A 63 16.63 15.03 1.29
N TYR A 64 17.18 13.84 1.55
CA TYR A 64 16.93 13.11 2.79
C TYR A 64 17.56 13.81 3.99
N SER A 65 16.84 13.84 5.10
CA SER A 65 17.31 14.42 6.37
C SER A 65 16.96 13.55 7.58
N GLY A 66 17.61 13.81 8.72
CA GLY A 66 17.30 13.15 9.99
C GLY A 66 17.22 11.62 9.91
N ALA A 67 16.07 11.07 10.30
CA ALA A 67 15.81 9.63 10.32
C ALA A 67 15.81 8.99 8.92
N GLU A 68 15.49 9.76 7.87
CA GLU A 68 15.47 9.27 6.48
C GLU A 68 16.86 8.88 6.02
N VAL A 69 17.88 9.65 6.40
CA VAL A 69 19.29 9.34 6.07
C VAL A 69 19.67 7.96 6.62
N GLU A 70 19.21 7.62 7.82
CA GLU A 70 19.47 6.29 8.40
C GLU A 70 18.71 5.19 7.63
N LEU A 71 17.45 5.41 7.26
CA LEU A 71 16.66 4.47 6.46
C LEU A 71 17.32 4.19 5.11
N ILE A 72 17.79 5.22 4.42
CA ILE A 72 18.45 5.11 3.12
C ILE A 72 19.79 4.38 3.23
N ARG A 73 20.60 4.66 4.27
CA ARG A 73 21.84 3.91 4.55
C ARG A 73 21.56 2.42 4.78
N ARG A 74 20.37 2.07 5.28
CA ARG A 74 19.91 0.68 5.47
C ARG A 74 19.18 0.09 4.25
N ARG A 75 19.17 0.78 3.11
CA ARG A 75 18.51 0.37 1.86
C ARG A 75 16.99 0.21 2.00
N ILE A 76 16.38 1.06 2.81
CA ILE A 76 14.93 1.22 2.92
C ILE A 76 14.59 2.46 2.08
N PHE A 77 14.35 2.24 0.79
CA PHE A 77 14.08 3.30 -0.20
C PHE A 77 12.59 3.53 -0.42
N GLU A 78 11.75 2.77 0.28
CA GLU A 78 10.30 2.93 0.27
C GLU A 78 9.78 4.04 1.18
N VAL A 79 10.67 4.74 1.90
CA VAL A 79 10.33 5.92 2.69
C VAL A 79 10.01 7.09 1.76
N ASP A 80 8.85 7.69 1.98
CA ASP A 80 8.41 8.91 1.31
C ASP A 80 8.92 10.11 2.10
N SER A 81 8.41 10.32 3.31
CA SER A 81 8.88 11.41 4.16
C SER A 81 8.88 11.05 5.64
N CYS A 82 9.75 11.69 6.40
CA CYS A 82 9.73 11.71 7.86
C CYS A 82 9.52 13.13 8.40
N SER A 83 8.55 13.29 9.30
CA SER A 83 8.33 14.54 10.04
C SER A 83 9.30 14.61 11.22
N SER A 84 10.10 15.68 11.27
CA SER A 84 11.01 15.96 12.38
C SER A 84 10.27 16.20 13.70
N ASP A 85 9.16 16.94 13.67
CA ASP A 85 8.42 17.32 14.89
C ASP A 85 7.71 16.12 15.55
N SER A 86 7.15 15.23 14.74
CA SER A 86 6.37 14.08 15.23
C SER A 86 7.13 12.76 15.20
N SER A 87 8.36 12.77 14.67
CA SER A 87 9.16 11.57 14.39
C SER A 87 8.42 10.52 13.57
N ARG A 88 7.42 10.94 12.78
CA ARG A 88 6.58 10.04 11.97
C ARG A 88 7.19 9.85 10.60
N CYS A 89 7.39 8.60 10.18
CA CYS A 89 7.81 8.28 8.81
C CYS A 89 6.69 7.56 8.05
N ILE A 90 6.63 7.79 6.74
CA ILE A 90 5.65 7.20 5.82
C ILE A 90 6.39 6.31 4.84
N LEU A 91 5.94 5.06 4.67
CA LEU A 91 6.54 4.09 3.75
C LEU A 91 5.47 3.48 2.85
N PHE A 92 5.81 3.22 1.58
CA PHE A 92 4.86 2.68 0.59
C PHE A 92 5.26 1.34 0.01
N TYR A 93 4.26 0.47 -0.16
CA TYR A 93 4.41 -0.85 -0.75
C TYR A 93 3.33 -1.08 -1.80
N ALA A 94 3.61 -1.94 -2.77
CA ALA A 94 2.68 -2.30 -3.83
C ALA A 94 2.53 -3.82 -3.98
N LYS A 95 1.32 -4.28 -4.27
CA LYS A 95 1.02 -5.69 -4.55
C LYS A 95 -0.19 -5.80 -5.47
N ARG A 96 0.00 -6.37 -6.67
CA ARG A 96 -1.08 -6.69 -7.63
C ARG A 96 -2.08 -5.54 -7.85
N GLY A 97 -1.58 -4.33 -8.11
CA GLY A 97 -2.43 -3.14 -8.33
C GLY A 97 -2.97 -2.49 -7.06
N LYS A 98 -2.68 -3.03 -5.87
CA LYS A 98 -2.97 -2.41 -4.58
C LYS A 98 -1.74 -1.69 -4.03
N CYS A 99 -1.97 -0.60 -3.32
CA CYS A 99 -0.96 0.11 -2.56
C CYS A 99 -1.16 -0.12 -1.06
N LEU A 100 -0.09 -0.03 -0.29
CA LEU A 100 -0.12 -0.03 1.15
C LEU A 100 0.78 1.09 1.66
N ARG A 101 0.18 1.96 2.46
CA ARG A 101 0.86 2.96 3.25
C ARG A 101 1.09 2.39 4.65
N MET A 102 2.30 2.56 5.17
CA MET A 102 2.66 2.22 6.54
C MET A 102 3.24 3.47 7.22
N ASP A 103 2.64 3.88 8.31
CA ASP A 103 3.12 4.99 9.14
C ASP A 103 3.84 4.43 10.37
N THR A 104 5.04 4.94 10.65
CA THR A 104 5.83 4.58 11.83
C THR A 104 6.14 5.80 12.68
N ILE A 105 6.43 5.62 13.96
CA ILE A 105 7.01 6.65 14.84
C ILE A 105 8.33 6.16 15.41
N GLY A 106 9.33 7.04 15.43
CA GLY A 106 10.61 6.87 16.14
C GLY A 106 11.76 7.57 15.40
N GLU A 107 12.67 8.21 16.13
CA GLU A 107 13.78 8.97 15.53
C GLU A 107 14.89 8.07 14.94
N LYS A 108 15.10 6.89 15.53
CA LYS A 108 16.12 5.94 15.07
C LYS A 108 15.46 4.69 14.54
N VAL A 109 15.98 4.14 13.45
CA VAL A 109 15.37 3.00 12.75
C VAL A 109 15.19 1.77 13.65
N GLY A 110 16.09 1.56 14.62
CA GLY A 110 15.99 0.47 15.59
C GLY A 110 14.85 0.59 16.60
N TYR A 111 14.28 1.78 16.78
CA TYR A 111 13.17 2.05 17.71
C TYR A 111 11.89 2.47 17.00
N MET A 112 11.88 2.49 15.67
CA MET A 112 10.68 2.80 14.89
C MET A 112 9.66 1.69 15.03
N VAL A 113 8.44 2.06 15.42
CA VAL A 113 7.30 1.15 15.54
C VAL A 113 6.17 1.55 14.61
N VAL A 114 5.40 0.58 14.11
CA VAL A 114 4.23 0.83 13.28
C VAL A 114 3.13 1.46 14.13
N THR A 115 2.54 2.54 13.63
CA THR A 115 1.42 3.23 14.29
C THR A 115 0.12 3.10 13.52
N ARG A 116 0.21 2.98 12.19
CA ARG A 116 -0.95 2.81 11.29
C ARG A 116 -0.50 2.16 9.99
N TRP A 117 -1.42 1.45 9.34
CA TRP A 117 -1.29 1.07 7.94
C TRP A 117 -2.65 1.14 7.25
N ALA A 118 -2.66 1.37 5.93
CA ALA A 118 -3.88 1.49 5.13
C ALA A 118 -3.61 1.14 3.66
N GLU A 119 -4.65 0.70 2.93
CA GLU A 119 -4.59 0.55 1.47
C GLU A 119 -4.68 1.93 0.79
N GLU A 120 -3.58 2.70 0.85
CA GLU A 120 -3.47 4.05 0.28
C GLU A 120 -2.28 4.13 -0.69
N CYS A 121 -2.51 4.75 -1.85
CA CYS A 121 -1.46 4.99 -2.85
C CYS A 121 -0.77 6.34 -2.61
N PRO A 122 0.53 6.46 -2.94
CA PRO A 122 1.30 7.68 -2.72
C PRO A 122 0.73 8.90 -3.44
N ASP A 123 0.14 8.71 -4.63
CA ASP A 123 -0.37 9.80 -5.46
C ASP A 123 -1.90 9.94 -5.40
N ALA A 124 -2.53 9.40 -4.35
CA ALA A 124 -3.96 9.59 -4.16
C ALA A 124 -4.24 11.06 -3.81
N PRO A 125 -5.28 11.70 -4.37
CA PRO A 125 -5.65 13.06 -4.00
C PRO A 125 -5.89 13.13 -2.48
N PRO A 126 -5.52 14.25 -1.82
CA PRO A 126 -5.80 14.44 -0.41
C PRO A 126 -7.27 14.17 -0.13
N ARG A 127 -7.58 13.43 0.94
CA ARG A 127 -8.98 13.33 1.38
C ARG A 127 -9.46 14.76 1.66
N PRO A 128 -10.65 15.16 1.16
CA PRO A 128 -11.20 16.46 1.49
C PRO A 128 -11.26 16.56 3.02
N SER A 129 -10.47 17.47 3.59
CA SER A 129 -10.59 17.86 4.98
C SER A 129 -11.98 18.44 5.12
N GLY A 130 -12.87 17.69 5.78
CA GLY A 130 -14.22 18.14 6.08
C GLY A 130 -14.16 19.55 6.65
N ALA A 131 -14.85 20.46 5.97
CA ALA A 131 -15.18 21.77 6.49
C ALA A 131 -15.66 21.62 7.93
N ASN A 132 -14.96 22.28 8.85
CA ASN A 132 -15.47 22.88 10.07
C ASN A 132 -14.39 23.85 10.54
N SER A 133 -14.37 25.00 9.88
CA SER A 133 -13.94 26.24 10.52
C SER A 133 -15.11 26.68 11.39
N GLU A 134 -14.93 26.59 12.71
CA GLU A 134 -15.75 27.32 13.66
C GLU A 134 -14.83 27.92 14.72
#